data_AF-A0A965YDG3-F1
#
_entry.id   AF-A0A965YDG3-F1
#
_cell.length_a   1.000
_cell.length_b   1.000
_cell.length_c   1.000
_cell.angle_alpha   90.00
_cell.angle_beta   90.00
_cell.angle_gamma   90.00
#
_symmetry.space_group_name_H-M   'P 1'
#
loop_
_entity.id
_entity.type
_entity.pdbx_description
1 polymer ?
#
loop_
_entity_poly.entity_id
_entity_poly.type
_entity_poly.pdbx_seq_one_letter_code
_entity_poly.pdbx_strand_id
1 'polypeptide(L)'
;MADLVGELQKVKTSIRRQMLDNLSFQNNQMWEVDRSVRPEYSSLLNPRPGGIVRVDRLGGLKPLTPPPLSNIAMQALEFEQSQLEQLTGVTRYNQGLDAKSLNKTATGISAIMGASQQRIELIARTFAETGVRELFRLMLALNQQFMDKTYSLRIYGESSMVEPDDIKGLFDISINVGISAGRQEETQQQMMQLLQMAPGLMQGGVMTPDNVYEVLKKLMSSWGHKDVDRYVSDPQYVQQMQQQMEQLGQQAQQMQQQLEQSQQLLQMLPPELLQQTQQQLQMMQQQQSMMQQQGAPPAQPQGMPPQPGGM
;
A
#
# COMPACT_ATOMS: atom_id res chain seq x y z
N MET A 1 24.72 -5.24 -5.13
CA MET A 1 24.24 -3.88 -5.46
C MET A 1 25.37 -2.86 -5.57
N ALA A 2 26.24 -2.74 -4.55
CA ALA A 2 27.40 -1.85 -4.60
C ALA A 2 28.33 -2.15 -5.79
N ASP A 3 28.51 -3.43 -6.13
CA ASP A 3 29.40 -3.84 -7.23
C ASP A 3 28.84 -3.44 -8.62
N LEU A 4 27.55 -3.68 -8.86
CA LEU A 4 26.85 -3.31 -10.11
C LEU A 4 26.83 -1.80 -10.36
N VAL A 5 26.82 -1.01 -9.29
CA VAL A 5 26.71 0.46 -9.34
C VAL A 5 28.08 1.12 -9.17
N GLY A 6 29.08 0.36 -8.71
CA GLY A 6 30.39 0.86 -8.31
C GLY A 6 31.19 1.44 -9.46
N GLU A 7 31.27 0.73 -10.59
CA GLU A 7 31.94 1.24 -11.80
C GLU A 7 31.31 2.55 -12.27
N LEU A 8 29.99 2.62 -12.27
CA LEU A 8 29.24 3.78 -12.73
C LEU A 8 29.43 4.99 -11.77
N GLN A 9 29.48 4.74 -10.45
CA GLN A 9 29.85 5.75 -9.46
C GLN A 9 31.30 6.21 -9.59
N LYS A 10 32.25 5.33 -9.93
CA LYS A 10 33.65 5.70 -10.18
C LYS A 10 33.76 6.64 -11.38
N VAL A 11 33.08 6.32 -12.49
CA VAL A 11 33.02 7.17 -13.69
C VAL A 11 32.45 8.54 -13.34
N LYS A 12 31.28 8.59 -12.69
CA LYS A 12 30.66 9.85 -12.25
C LYS A 12 31.57 10.66 -11.31
N THR A 13 32.27 9.99 -10.39
CA THR A 13 33.22 10.64 -9.47
C THR A 13 34.41 11.21 -10.22
N SER A 14 34.94 10.47 -11.21
CA SER A 14 36.03 10.91 -12.08
C SER A 14 35.64 12.16 -12.87
N ILE A 15 34.49 12.14 -13.55
CA ILE A 15 33.97 13.29 -14.31
C ILE A 15 33.81 14.51 -13.39
N ARG A 16 33.18 14.32 -12.22
CA ARG A 16 32.97 15.41 -11.26
C ARG A 16 34.30 16.00 -10.76
N ARG A 17 35.30 15.17 -10.50
CA ARG A 17 36.64 15.64 -10.10
C ARG A 17 37.29 16.44 -11.23
N GLN A 18 37.28 15.93 -12.46
CA GLN A 18 37.82 16.66 -13.63
C GLN A 18 37.13 18.01 -13.87
N MET A 19 35.81 18.09 -13.65
CA MET A 19 35.08 19.36 -13.71
C MET A 19 35.52 20.35 -12.63
N LEU A 20 35.71 19.88 -11.39
CA LEU A 20 36.20 20.71 -10.28
C LEU A 20 37.65 21.15 -10.51
N ASP A 21 38.48 20.28 -11.09
CA ASP A 21 39.86 20.61 -11.45
C ASP A 21 39.88 21.66 -12.56
N ASN A 22 39.07 21.50 -13.62
CA ASN A 22 38.96 22.51 -14.68
C ASN A 22 38.48 23.86 -14.14
N LEU A 23 37.47 23.87 -13.25
CA LEU A 23 37.03 25.09 -12.57
C LEU A 23 38.15 25.70 -11.72
N SER A 24 38.93 24.88 -11.03
CA SER A 24 40.08 25.33 -10.24
C SER A 24 41.16 25.95 -11.12
N PHE A 25 41.46 25.38 -12.30
CA PHE A 25 42.40 25.96 -13.26
C PHE A 25 41.86 27.21 -13.97
N GLN A 26 40.55 27.36 -14.13
CA GLN A 26 39.95 28.60 -14.63
C GLN A 26 40.07 29.73 -13.60
N ASN A 27 39.85 29.42 -12.32
CA ASN A 27 39.97 30.39 -11.23
C ASN A 27 41.44 30.71 -10.90
N ASN A 28 42.30 29.70 -10.89
CA ASN A 28 43.72 29.78 -10.61
C ASN A 28 44.50 29.39 -11.87
N GLN A 29 44.64 30.36 -12.77
CA GLN A 29 45.29 30.15 -14.07
C GLN A 29 46.78 29.85 -13.90
N MET A 30 47.27 28.96 -14.75
CA MET A 30 48.71 28.76 -14.90
C MET A 30 49.29 29.87 -15.78
N TRP A 31 50.57 30.17 -15.61
CA TRP A 31 51.26 31.20 -16.39
C TRP A 31 52.36 30.59 -17.23
N GLU A 32 52.32 30.87 -18.52
CA GLU A 32 53.46 30.70 -19.42
C GLU A 32 54.41 31.87 -19.22
N VAL A 33 55.66 31.55 -18.86
CA VAL A 33 56.73 32.51 -18.63
C VAL A 33 57.85 32.28 -19.63
N ASP A 34 58.19 33.29 -20.42
CA ASP A 34 59.40 33.27 -21.24
C ASP A 34 60.64 33.21 -20.33
N ARG A 35 61.53 32.24 -20.56
CA ARG A 35 62.76 32.04 -19.77
C ARG A 35 63.70 33.25 -19.76
N SER A 36 63.55 34.15 -20.74
CA SER A 36 64.35 35.37 -20.88
C SER A 36 63.87 36.49 -19.96
N VAL A 37 62.65 36.39 -19.41
CA VAL A 37 62.04 37.37 -18.52
C VAL A 37 62.14 36.85 -17.09
N ARG A 38 62.46 37.73 -16.12
CA ARG A 38 62.52 37.38 -14.70
C ARG A 38 61.33 38.01 -13.97
N PRO A 39 60.10 37.48 -14.15
CA PRO A 39 58.97 37.99 -13.42
C PRO A 39 59.15 37.74 -11.92
N GLU A 40 58.47 38.54 -11.12
CA GLU A 40 58.40 38.31 -9.68
C GLU A 40 57.54 37.05 -9.40
N TYR A 41 58.20 35.91 -9.17
CA TYR A 41 57.53 34.62 -8.95
C TYR A 41 56.61 34.61 -7.72
N SER A 42 56.92 35.39 -6.67
CA SER A 42 56.08 35.52 -5.46
C SER A 42 54.68 36.05 -5.79
N SER A 43 54.58 36.94 -6.77
CA SER A 43 53.32 37.54 -7.24
C SER A 43 52.52 36.59 -8.14
N LEU A 44 53.19 35.64 -8.82
CA LEU A 44 52.55 34.61 -9.65
C LEU A 44 52.07 33.40 -8.83
N LEU A 45 52.78 33.06 -7.76
CA LEU A 45 52.46 31.92 -6.90
C LEU A 45 51.26 32.18 -5.96
N ASN A 46 50.98 33.45 -5.64
CA ASN A 46 49.89 33.86 -4.77
C ASN A 46 49.00 34.89 -5.47
N PRO A 47 48.09 34.45 -6.36
CA PRO A 47 47.18 35.36 -7.04
C PRO A 47 46.27 36.04 -6.01
N ARG A 48 46.33 37.37 -5.95
CA ARG A 48 45.44 38.21 -5.13
C ARG A 48 44.62 39.10 -6.07
N PRO A 49 43.30 39.25 -5.86
CA PRO A 49 42.51 40.22 -6.61
C PRO A 49 43.13 41.62 -6.52
N GLY A 50 43.41 42.24 -7.67
CA GLY A 50 44.07 43.55 -7.74
C GLY A 50 45.60 43.53 -7.56
N GLY A 51 46.23 42.36 -7.53
CA GLY A 51 47.69 42.23 -7.48
C GLY A 51 48.36 42.73 -8.76
N ILE A 52 49.51 43.40 -8.61
CA ILE A 52 50.30 43.91 -9.73
C ILE A 52 51.42 42.91 -10.02
N VAL A 53 51.47 42.40 -11.25
CA VAL A 53 52.59 41.56 -11.69
C VAL A 53 53.56 42.42 -12.49
N ARG A 54 54.81 42.47 -12.03
CA ARG A 54 55.89 43.21 -12.70
C ARG A 54 56.60 42.30 -13.70
N VAL A 55 56.84 42.83 -14.88
CA VAL A 55 57.57 42.14 -15.96
C VAL A 55 58.62 43.06 -16.56
N ASP A 56 59.78 42.51 -16.88
CA ASP A 56 60.86 43.26 -17.54
C ASP A 56 60.54 43.55 -19.02
N ARG A 57 59.70 42.71 -19.63
CA ARG A 57 59.27 42.82 -21.03
C ARG A 57 57.77 42.57 -21.15
N LEU A 58 57.08 43.49 -21.82
CA LEU A 58 55.67 43.35 -22.16
C LEU A 58 55.46 42.09 -23.05
N GLY A 59 54.52 41.23 -22.67
CA GLY A 59 54.17 40.01 -23.41
C GLY A 59 54.97 38.75 -23.06
N GLY A 60 55.92 38.82 -22.12
CA GLY A 60 56.67 37.65 -21.61
C GLY A 60 55.92 36.77 -20.60
N LEU A 61 54.70 37.18 -20.23
CA LEU A 61 53.75 36.43 -19.42
C LEU A 61 52.45 36.27 -20.17
N LYS A 62 51.96 35.04 -20.29
CA LYS A 62 50.63 34.73 -20.83
C LYS A 62 49.92 33.73 -19.93
N PRO A 63 48.62 33.91 -19.65
CA PRO A 63 47.87 32.90 -18.93
C PRO A 63 47.67 31.67 -19.84
N LEU A 64 48.03 30.50 -19.33
CA LEU A 64 47.61 29.21 -19.85
C LEU A 64 46.19 28.95 -19.34
N THR A 65 45.20 29.41 -20.10
CA THR A 65 43.79 29.12 -19.81
C THR A 65 43.45 27.73 -20.33
N PRO A 66 42.99 26.79 -19.47
CA PRO A 66 42.42 25.56 -19.97
C PRO A 66 41.19 25.88 -20.84
N PRO A 67 40.85 25.02 -21.83
CA PRO A 67 39.62 25.19 -22.58
C PRO A 67 38.42 25.22 -21.61
N PRO A 68 37.39 26.03 -21.92
CA PRO A 68 36.21 26.14 -21.08
C PRO A 68 35.53 24.77 -20.97
N LEU A 69 34.93 24.52 -19.81
CA LEU A 69 34.22 23.28 -19.56
C LEU A 69 33.15 23.05 -20.64
N SER A 70 33.26 21.94 -21.37
CA SER A 70 32.29 21.59 -22.40
C SER A 70 30.96 21.20 -21.78
N ASN A 71 29.85 21.65 -22.38
CA ASN A 71 28.50 21.25 -22.00
C ASN A 71 28.28 19.73 -22.09
N ILE A 72 29.12 19.02 -22.86
CA ILE A 72 29.15 17.56 -22.95
C ILE A 72 29.47 16.92 -21.60
N ALA A 73 30.33 17.52 -20.77
CA ALA A 73 30.68 16.98 -19.45
C ALA A 73 29.47 16.98 -18.49
N MET A 74 28.65 18.04 -18.55
CA MET A 74 27.40 18.12 -17.80
C MET A 74 26.38 17.09 -18.29
N GLN A 75 26.23 16.93 -19.61
CA GLN A 75 25.35 15.91 -20.20
C GLN A 75 25.79 14.49 -19.85
N ALA A 76 27.10 14.22 -19.85
CA ALA A 76 27.64 12.93 -19.43
C ALA A 76 27.31 12.65 -17.95
N LEU A 77 27.44 13.65 -17.07
CA LEU A 77 27.08 13.50 -15.65
C LEU A 77 25.58 13.20 -15.47
N GLU A 78 24.71 13.86 -16.23
CA GLU A 78 23.27 13.56 -16.23
C GLU A 78 22.94 12.17 -16.77
N PHE A 79 23.63 11.73 -17.83
CA PHE A 79 23.47 10.39 -18.38
C PHE A 79 23.88 9.31 -17.37
N GLU A 80 25.06 9.44 -16.77
CA GLU A 80 25.52 8.53 -15.71
C GLU A 80 24.54 8.53 -14.52
N GLN A 81 24.03 9.70 -14.12
CA GLN A 81 23.00 9.77 -13.09
C GLN A 81 21.71 9.04 -13.50
N SER A 82 21.27 9.15 -14.75
CA SER A 82 20.10 8.41 -15.24
C SER A 82 20.31 6.90 -15.20
N GLN A 83 21.50 6.43 -15.58
CA GLN A 83 21.85 5.00 -15.50
C GLN A 83 21.89 4.51 -14.05
N LEU A 84 22.40 5.33 -13.10
CA LEU A 84 22.31 5.01 -11.66
C LEU A 84 20.87 4.86 -11.20
N GLU A 85 19.97 5.76 -11.60
CA GLU A 85 18.55 5.72 -11.23
C GLU A 85 17.87 4.47 -11.80
N GLN A 86 18.17 4.11 -13.06
CA GLN A 86 17.65 2.89 -13.68
C GLN A 86 18.15 1.60 -13.00
N LEU A 87 19.43 1.55 -12.61
CA LEU A 87 20.01 0.36 -11.97
C LEU A 87 19.55 0.16 -10.53
N THR A 88 19.38 1.26 -9.80
CA THR A 88 19.02 1.24 -8.37
C THR A 88 17.51 1.21 -8.15
N GLY A 89 16.70 1.66 -9.13
CA GLY A 89 15.27 1.89 -8.93
C GLY A 89 14.96 3.09 -8.02
N VAL A 90 15.99 3.83 -7.60
CA VAL A 90 15.84 5.05 -6.80
C VAL A 90 15.87 6.21 -7.78
N THR A 91 14.69 6.67 -8.19
CA THR A 91 14.54 7.81 -9.10
C THR A 91 14.37 9.11 -8.32
N ARG A 92 14.67 10.25 -8.96
CA ARG A 92 14.39 11.59 -8.38
C ARG A 92 12.89 11.83 -8.12
N TYR A 93 12.01 11.11 -8.82
CA TYR A 93 10.56 11.13 -8.60
C TYR A 93 10.21 10.58 -7.21
N ASN A 94 10.80 9.45 -6.80
CA ASN A 94 10.57 8.86 -5.47
C ASN A 94 11.02 9.77 -4.32
N GLN A 95 11.94 10.71 -4.58
CA GLN A 95 12.47 11.64 -3.58
C GLN A 95 11.78 13.01 -3.60
N GLY A 96 10.85 13.26 -4.52
CA GLY A 96 10.17 14.55 -4.68
C GLY A 96 11.08 15.68 -5.18
N LEU A 97 12.23 15.35 -5.79
CA LEU A 97 13.28 16.33 -6.14
C LEU A 97 13.22 16.81 -7.61
N ASP A 98 12.40 16.19 -8.47
CA ASP A 98 12.30 16.58 -9.88
C ASP A 98 11.17 17.60 -10.12
N ALA A 99 11.48 18.90 -10.03
CA ALA A 99 10.53 19.97 -10.34
C ALA A 99 10.12 20.02 -11.83
N LYS A 100 10.91 19.43 -12.76
CA LYS A 100 10.55 19.31 -14.19
C LYS A 100 9.54 18.19 -14.47
N SER A 101 9.20 17.38 -13.46
CA SER A 101 8.17 16.35 -13.49
C SER A 101 6.76 16.90 -13.78
N LEU A 102 6.51 18.18 -13.49
CA LEU A 102 5.17 18.77 -13.52
C LEU A 102 4.53 18.76 -14.93
N ASN A 103 5.34 18.61 -15.99
CA ASN A 103 4.91 18.56 -17.39
C ASN A 103 4.89 17.14 -18.00
N LYS A 104 5.18 16.08 -17.24
CA LYS A 104 5.09 14.70 -17.76
C LYS A 104 3.68 14.14 -17.55
N THR A 105 3.20 13.35 -18.50
CA THR A 105 1.87 12.71 -18.42
C THR A 105 1.78 11.86 -17.15
N ALA A 106 0.71 12.04 -16.37
CA ALA A 106 0.50 11.33 -15.10
C ALA A 106 0.69 9.81 -15.24
N THR A 107 0.21 9.24 -16.35
CA THR A 107 0.36 7.81 -16.68
C THR A 107 1.81 7.39 -16.85
N GLY A 108 2.65 8.21 -17.50
CA GLY A 108 4.07 7.92 -17.70
C GLY A 108 4.86 7.95 -16.40
N ILE A 109 4.53 8.87 -15.50
CA ILE A 109 5.13 8.96 -14.17
C ILE A 109 4.72 7.73 -13.33
N SER A 110 3.44 7.37 -13.31
CA SER A 110 2.96 6.17 -12.59
C SER A 110 3.62 4.89 -13.09
N ALA A 111 3.84 4.74 -14.39
CA ALA A 111 4.55 3.58 -14.95
C ALA A 111 6.02 3.51 -14.49
N ILE A 112 6.73 4.64 -14.47
CA ILE A 112 8.13 4.72 -14.00
C ILE A 112 8.21 4.43 -12.49
N MET A 113 7.30 4.97 -11.69
CA MET A 113 7.21 4.69 -10.26
C MET A 113 6.92 3.21 -10.01
N GLY A 114 5.97 2.62 -10.76
CA GLY A 114 5.65 1.19 -10.68
C GLY A 114 6.87 0.31 -10.97
N ALA A 115 7.59 0.57 -12.07
CA ALA A 115 8.81 -0.17 -12.41
C ALA A 115 9.93 0.00 -11.36
N SER A 116 10.08 1.22 -10.81
CA SER A 116 11.02 1.52 -9.73
C SER A 116 10.70 0.70 -8.47
N GLN A 117 9.41 0.62 -8.13
CA GLN A 117 8.94 -0.09 -6.96
C GLN A 117 9.11 -1.62 -7.10
N GLN A 118 8.89 -2.17 -8.30
CA GLN A 118 9.15 -3.59 -8.61
C GLN A 118 10.62 -3.94 -8.41
N ARG A 119 11.55 -3.07 -8.82
CA ARG A 119 12.99 -3.26 -8.61
C ARG A 119 13.33 -3.32 -7.12
N ILE A 120 12.77 -2.40 -6.33
CA ILE A 120 12.94 -2.38 -4.87
C ILE A 120 12.35 -3.65 -4.23
N GLU A 121 11.19 -4.11 -4.68
CA GLU A 121 10.58 -5.35 -4.21
C GLU A 121 11.47 -6.56 -4.53
N LEU A 122 12.06 -6.63 -5.73
CA LEU A 122 12.97 -7.72 -6.10
C LEU A 122 14.20 -7.76 -5.19
N ILE A 123 14.79 -6.60 -4.89
CA ILE A 123 15.93 -6.50 -3.97
C ILE A 123 15.52 -6.97 -2.57
N ALA A 124 14.37 -6.50 -2.08
CA ALA A 124 13.84 -6.87 -0.78
C ALA A 124 13.49 -8.37 -0.69
N ARG A 125 12.92 -8.95 -1.77
CA ARG A 125 12.64 -10.38 -1.89
C ARG A 125 13.91 -11.22 -1.92
N THR A 126 14.91 -10.80 -2.70
CA THR A 126 16.22 -11.48 -2.72
C THR A 126 16.85 -11.48 -1.33
N PHE A 127 16.81 -10.35 -0.62
CA PHE A 127 17.31 -10.24 0.75
C PHE A 127 16.49 -11.10 1.73
N ALA A 128 15.18 -11.12 1.60
CA ALA A 128 14.31 -11.96 2.42
C ALA A 128 14.59 -13.45 2.21
N GLU A 129 14.70 -13.90 0.95
CA GLU A 129 14.90 -15.31 0.62
C GLU A 129 16.30 -15.81 0.94
N THR A 130 17.33 -14.97 0.84
CA THR A 130 18.73 -15.38 1.05
C THR A 130 19.23 -15.09 2.47
N GLY A 131 18.84 -13.97 3.07
CA GLY A 131 19.29 -13.57 4.41
C GLY A 131 18.28 -13.94 5.48
N VAL A 132 17.05 -13.44 5.34
CA VAL A 132 16.04 -13.55 6.41
C VAL A 132 15.52 -14.98 6.56
N ARG A 133 15.31 -15.71 5.46
CA ARG A 133 14.87 -17.12 5.50
C ARG A 133 15.88 -17.99 6.25
N GLU A 134 17.16 -17.81 5.96
CA GLU A 134 18.23 -18.57 6.63
C GLU A 134 18.33 -18.18 8.11
N LEU A 135 18.18 -16.90 8.44
CA LEU A 135 18.12 -16.44 9.83
C LEU A 135 16.98 -17.13 10.60
N PHE A 136 15.76 -17.15 10.04
CA PHE A 136 14.62 -17.83 10.70
C PHE A 136 14.83 -19.34 10.81
N ARG A 137 15.46 -19.97 9.81
CA ARG A 137 15.83 -21.39 9.88
C ARG A 137 16.79 -21.65 11.04
N LEU A 138 17.79 -20.79 11.23
CA LEU A 138 18.73 -20.89 12.35
C LEU A 138 18.05 -20.61 13.70
N MET A 139 17.16 -19.61 13.78
CA MET A 139 16.38 -19.34 15.00
C MET A 139 15.48 -20.53 15.36
N LEU A 140 14.86 -21.16 14.36
CA LEU A 140 14.06 -22.37 14.57
C LEU A 140 14.93 -23.53 15.06
N ALA A 141 16.11 -23.74 14.48
CA ALA A 141 17.04 -24.77 14.94
C ALA A 141 17.50 -24.54 16.39
N LEU A 142 17.77 -23.28 16.77
CA LEU A 142 18.09 -22.92 18.15
C LEU A 142 16.91 -23.20 19.09
N ASN A 143 15.69 -22.82 18.70
CA ASN A 143 14.50 -23.12 19.49
C ASN A 143 14.29 -24.65 19.64
N GLN A 144 14.49 -25.43 18.57
CA GLN A 144 14.41 -26.90 18.65
C GLN A 144 15.44 -27.51 19.60
N GLN A 145 16.62 -26.89 19.74
CA GLN A 145 17.69 -27.39 20.59
C GLN A 145 17.53 -26.98 22.07
N PHE A 146 17.02 -25.78 22.33
CA PHE A 146 17.03 -25.17 23.67
C PHE A 146 15.64 -24.98 24.29
N MET A 147 14.54 -25.20 23.56
CA MET A 147 13.19 -25.09 24.12
C MET A 147 12.92 -26.29 25.05
N ASP A 148 12.89 -26.04 26.34
CA ASP A 148 12.68 -27.02 27.41
C ASP A 148 11.29 -26.92 28.06
N LYS A 149 10.55 -25.83 27.81
CA LYS A 149 9.28 -25.50 28.46
C LYS A 149 8.21 -25.09 27.44
N THR A 150 6.96 -25.32 27.80
CA THR A 150 5.80 -24.82 27.06
C THR A 150 5.72 -23.30 27.16
N TYR A 151 5.57 -22.62 26.03
CA TYR A 151 5.42 -21.17 25.96
C TYR A 151 4.00 -20.80 25.54
N SER A 152 3.39 -19.84 26.24
CA SER A 152 2.12 -19.23 25.82
C SER A 152 2.41 -17.99 24.97
N LEU A 153 2.07 -18.04 23.68
CA LEU A 153 2.25 -16.95 22.74
C LEU A 153 0.89 -16.39 22.33
N ARG A 154 0.76 -15.06 22.31
CA ARG A 154 -0.46 -14.42 21.81
C ARG A 154 -0.29 -14.06 20.34
N ILE A 155 -1.03 -14.74 19.46
CA ILE A 155 -1.00 -14.56 18.01
C ILE A 155 -2.37 -14.03 17.57
N TYR A 156 -2.41 -12.87 16.91
CA TYR A 156 -3.67 -12.21 16.47
C TYR A 156 -4.76 -12.04 17.55
N GLY A 157 -4.36 -11.94 18.82
CA GLY A 157 -5.29 -11.78 19.94
C GLY A 157 -5.69 -13.08 20.60
N GLU A 158 -5.46 -14.23 19.97
CA GLU A 158 -5.66 -15.57 20.50
C GLU A 158 -4.41 -16.07 21.23
N SER A 159 -4.60 -16.74 22.36
CA SER A 159 -3.48 -17.35 23.09
C SER A 159 -3.26 -18.77 22.58
N SER A 160 -2.12 -19.00 21.95
CA SER A 160 -1.68 -20.31 21.47
C SER A 160 -0.58 -20.82 22.39
N MET A 161 -0.72 -22.06 22.85
CA MET A 161 0.30 -22.77 23.62
C MET A 161 1.18 -23.51 22.62
N VAL A 162 2.49 -23.32 22.72
CA VAL A 162 3.47 -24.00 21.87
C VAL A 162 4.32 -24.92 22.75
N GLU A 163 4.26 -26.21 22.47
CA GLU A 163 5.04 -27.24 23.15
C GLU A 163 6.34 -27.55 22.40
N PRO A 164 7.39 -28.07 23.09
CA PRO A 164 8.65 -28.44 22.45
C PRO A 164 8.51 -29.50 21.35
N ASP A 165 7.48 -30.34 21.39
CA ASP A 165 7.21 -31.34 20.35
C ASP A 165 6.60 -30.72 19.08
N ASP A 166 5.85 -29.62 19.20
CA ASP A 166 5.21 -28.95 18.06
C ASP A 166 6.21 -28.37 17.07
N ILE A 167 7.40 -28.02 17.56
CA ILE A 167 8.47 -27.44 16.76
C ILE A 167 9.45 -28.48 16.22
N LYS A 168 9.26 -29.78 16.50
CA LYS A 168 10.12 -30.85 15.97
C LYS A 168 9.77 -31.12 14.50
N GLY A 169 10.72 -30.89 13.60
CA GLY A 169 10.55 -31.23 12.18
C GLY A 169 11.22 -30.24 11.22
N LEU A 170 10.97 -30.46 9.93
CA LEU A 170 11.38 -29.57 8.85
C LEU A 170 10.21 -28.65 8.51
N PHE A 171 10.41 -27.34 8.69
CA PHE A 171 9.42 -26.33 8.36
C PHE A 171 9.82 -25.58 7.09
N ASP A 172 8.88 -25.43 6.17
CA ASP A 172 9.03 -24.55 5.01
C ASP A 172 8.74 -23.10 5.40
N ILE A 173 9.78 -22.27 5.32
CA ILE A 173 9.67 -20.84 5.65
C ILE A 173 9.31 -20.08 4.38
N SER A 174 8.09 -19.54 4.32
CA SER A 174 7.65 -18.59 3.31
C SER A 174 7.66 -17.18 3.90
N ILE A 175 8.33 -16.25 3.23
CA ILE A 175 8.38 -14.84 3.66
C ILE A 175 7.59 -14.02 2.65
N ASN A 176 6.53 -13.38 3.13
CA ASN A 176 5.80 -12.40 2.34
C ASN A 176 6.46 -11.03 2.53
N VAL A 177 7.26 -10.60 1.57
CA VAL A 177 7.86 -9.26 1.58
C VAL A 177 6.77 -8.27 1.19
N GLY A 178 6.54 -7.29 2.07
CA GLY A 178 5.39 -6.41 2.05
C GLY A 178 4.99 -5.92 0.66
N ILE A 179 3.69 -5.94 0.41
CA ILE A 179 3.04 -5.37 -0.76
C ILE A 179 3.46 -3.90 -0.83
N SER A 180 4.18 -3.53 -1.88
CA SER A 180 4.49 -2.13 -2.12
C SER A 180 3.19 -1.34 -2.34
N ALA A 181 3.14 -0.07 -1.94
CA ALA A 181 1.91 0.75 -2.02
C ALA A 181 1.23 0.70 -3.41
N GLY A 182 2.01 0.68 -4.50
CA GLY A 182 1.47 0.51 -5.86
C GLY A 182 0.83 -0.84 -6.13
N ARG A 183 1.36 -1.93 -5.57
CA ARG A 183 0.74 -3.26 -5.66
C ARG A 183 -0.51 -3.36 -4.78
N GLN A 184 -0.59 -2.60 -3.70
CA GLN A 184 -1.79 -2.53 -2.87
C GLN A 184 -2.93 -1.85 -3.63
N GLU A 185 -2.67 -0.76 -4.34
CA GLU A 185 -3.65 -0.12 -5.23
C GLU A 185 -4.09 -1.06 -6.36
N GLU A 186 -3.15 -1.73 -7.02
CA GLU A 186 -3.47 -2.70 -8.08
C GLU A 186 -4.30 -3.87 -7.55
N THR A 187 -3.93 -4.41 -6.38
CA THR A 187 -4.66 -5.49 -5.71
C THR A 187 -6.06 -5.04 -5.32
N GLN A 188 -6.23 -3.80 -4.85
CA GLN A 188 -7.54 -3.22 -4.56
C GLN A 188 -8.40 -3.11 -5.82
N GLN A 189 -7.83 -2.65 -6.95
CA GLN A 189 -8.54 -2.60 -8.23
C GLN A 189 -8.97 -3.99 -8.70
N GLN A 190 -8.08 -4.98 -8.60
CA GLN A 190 -8.39 -6.38 -8.94
C GLN A 190 -9.47 -6.97 -8.02
N MET A 191 -9.43 -6.68 -6.72
CA MET A 191 -10.48 -7.07 -5.77
C MET A 191 -11.82 -6.41 -6.08
N MET A 192 -11.82 -5.13 -6.44
CA MET A 192 -13.04 -4.42 -6.89
C MET A 192 -13.60 -4.99 -8.19
N GLN A 193 -12.73 -5.39 -9.14
CA GLN A 193 -13.15 -6.07 -10.37
C GLN A 193 -13.76 -7.45 -10.05
N LEU A 194 -13.16 -8.20 -9.11
CA LEU A 194 -13.69 -9.48 -8.67
C LEU A 194 -15.07 -9.32 -8.02
N LEU A 195 -15.27 -8.29 -7.19
CA LEU A 195 -16.57 -7.99 -6.58
C LEU A 195 -17.63 -7.62 -7.63
N GLN A 196 -17.27 -6.91 -8.71
CA GLN A 196 -18.18 -6.65 -9.82
C GLN A 196 -18.56 -7.92 -10.59
N MET A 197 -17.66 -8.90 -10.69
CA MET A 197 -17.91 -10.19 -11.33
C MET A 197 -18.61 -11.20 -10.40
N ALA A 198 -18.63 -10.96 -9.08
CA ALA A 198 -19.16 -11.86 -8.08
C ALA A 198 -20.62 -12.32 -8.35
N PRO A 199 -21.57 -11.46 -8.79
CA PRO A 199 -22.93 -11.92 -9.08
C PRO A 199 -23.00 -13.00 -10.18
N GLY A 200 -22.12 -12.94 -11.18
CA GLY A 200 -22.03 -13.96 -12.23
C GLY A 200 -21.32 -15.24 -11.76
N LEU A 201 -20.28 -15.08 -10.94
CA LEU A 201 -19.54 -16.21 -10.36
C LEU A 201 -20.36 -16.98 -9.31
N MET A 202 -21.22 -16.28 -8.56
CA MET A 202 -22.17 -16.89 -7.62
C MET A 202 -23.26 -17.67 -8.36
N GLN A 203 -23.81 -17.12 -9.46
CA GLN A 203 -24.75 -17.88 -10.31
C GLN A 203 -24.10 -19.11 -10.96
N GLY A 204 -22.82 -19.03 -11.29
CA GLY A 204 -22.04 -20.17 -11.80
C GLY A 204 -21.58 -21.18 -10.74
N GLY A 205 -21.87 -20.95 -9.45
CA GLY A 205 -21.46 -21.83 -8.34
C GLY A 205 -19.94 -21.84 -8.04
N VAL A 206 -19.18 -20.94 -8.66
CA VAL A 206 -17.72 -20.82 -8.47
C VAL A 206 -17.38 -20.02 -7.22
N MET A 207 -18.30 -19.16 -6.76
CA MET A 207 -18.12 -18.30 -5.61
C MET A 207 -19.28 -18.46 -4.62
N THR A 208 -18.97 -18.67 -3.35
CA THR A 208 -19.97 -18.69 -2.27
C THR A 208 -20.06 -17.30 -1.61
N PRO A 209 -21.16 -17.01 -0.89
CA PRO A 209 -21.28 -15.80 -0.09
C PRO A 209 -20.11 -15.60 0.91
N ASP A 210 -19.58 -16.69 1.49
CA ASP A 210 -18.38 -16.66 2.36
C ASP A 210 -17.13 -16.15 1.64
N ASN A 211 -16.93 -16.57 0.38
CA ASN A 211 -15.78 -16.12 -0.41
C ASN A 211 -15.88 -14.62 -0.72
N VAL A 212 -17.09 -14.08 -0.90
CA VAL A 212 -17.32 -12.64 -1.09
C VAL A 212 -16.98 -11.88 0.20
N TYR A 213 -17.40 -12.41 1.34
CA TYR A 213 -17.12 -11.84 2.65
C TYR A 213 -15.61 -11.77 2.93
N GLU A 214 -14.86 -12.83 2.64
CA GLU A 214 -13.39 -12.83 2.79
C GLU A 214 -12.68 -11.83 1.86
N VAL A 215 -13.18 -11.64 0.64
CA VAL A 215 -12.65 -10.61 -0.29
C VAL A 215 -12.91 -9.21 0.27
N LEU A 216 -14.12 -8.95 0.79
CA LEU A 216 -14.46 -7.68 1.41
C LEU A 216 -13.63 -7.43 2.68
N LYS A 217 -13.37 -8.46 3.49
CA LYS A 217 -12.51 -8.37 4.67
C LYS A 217 -11.08 -7.99 4.33
N LYS A 218 -10.52 -8.60 3.29
CA LYS A 218 -9.19 -8.23 2.78
C LYS A 218 -9.16 -6.82 2.20
N LEU A 219 -10.21 -6.40 1.49
CA LEU A 219 -10.33 -5.04 0.95
C LEU A 219 -10.40 -3.99 2.07
N MET A 220 -11.24 -4.20 3.08
CA MET A 220 -11.39 -3.30 4.23
C MET A 220 -10.11 -3.23 5.08
N SER A 221 -9.43 -4.36 5.26
CA SER A 221 -8.12 -4.40 5.91
C SER A 221 -7.08 -3.61 5.12
N SER A 222 -7.14 -3.64 3.77
CA SER A 222 -6.26 -2.86 2.90
C SER A 222 -6.53 -1.36 2.97
N TRP A 223 -7.74 -0.94 3.35
CA TRP A 223 -8.09 0.47 3.62
C TRP A 223 -7.73 0.92 5.04
N GLY A 224 -7.20 0.03 5.87
CA GLY A 224 -6.77 0.34 7.24
C GLY A 224 -7.85 0.12 8.31
N HIS A 225 -9.03 -0.37 7.93
CA HIS A 225 -10.07 -0.74 8.89
C HIS A 225 -9.86 -2.17 9.38
N LYS A 226 -9.43 -2.32 10.63
CA LYS A 226 -9.22 -3.62 11.28
C LYS A 226 -10.54 -4.29 11.71
N ASP A 227 -11.56 -3.47 11.99
CA ASP A 227 -12.88 -3.94 12.43
C ASP A 227 -13.83 -4.11 11.23
N VAL A 228 -13.59 -5.15 10.43
CA VAL A 228 -14.40 -5.44 9.23
C VAL A 228 -15.84 -5.82 9.60
N ASP A 229 -16.03 -6.47 10.75
CA ASP A 229 -17.32 -6.97 11.23
C ASP A 229 -18.37 -5.86 11.47
N ARG A 230 -17.94 -4.59 11.50
CA ARG A 230 -18.86 -3.43 11.58
C ARG A 230 -19.47 -3.03 10.24
N TYR A 231 -18.85 -3.40 9.13
CA TYR A 231 -19.20 -2.92 7.80
C TYR A 231 -19.75 -4.01 6.89
N VAL A 232 -19.41 -5.27 7.18
CA VAL A 232 -19.85 -6.42 6.41
C VAL A 232 -20.39 -7.45 7.38
N SER A 233 -21.64 -7.85 7.20
CA SER A 233 -22.26 -8.90 7.99
C SER A 233 -21.80 -10.27 7.50
N ASP A 234 -21.56 -11.18 8.43
CA ASP A 234 -21.25 -12.58 8.12
C ASP A 234 -22.40 -13.20 7.30
N PRO A 235 -22.13 -13.79 6.13
CA PRO A 235 -23.14 -14.43 5.29
C PRO A 235 -23.91 -15.54 5.99
N GLN A 236 -23.36 -16.20 7.03
CA GLN A 236 -24.11 -17.17 7.82
C GLN A 236 -25.21 -16.52 8.67
N TYR A 237 -24.93 -15.34 9.25
CA TYR A 237 -25.92 -14.57 9.97
C TYR A 237 -27.01 -14.05 9.02
N VAL A 238 -26.62 -13.59 7.84
CA VAL A 238 -27.58 -13.14 6.80
C VAL A 238 -28.42 -14.30 6.28
N GLN A 239 -27.85 -15.48 6.03
CA GLN A 239 -28.61 -16.67 5.61
C GLN A 239 -29.60 -17.14 6.68
N GLN A 240 -29.22 -17.15 7.97
CA GLN A 240 -30.16 -17.47 9.05
C GLN A 240 -31.30 -16.46 9.13
N MET A 241 -30.99 -15.16 9.02
CA MET A 241 -31.98 -14.10 8.97
C MET A 241 -32.93 -14.26 7.76
N GLN A 242 -32.38 -14.59 6.59
CA GLN A 242 -33.13 -14.73 5.35
C GLN A 242 -34.01 -15.98 5.38
N GLN A 243 -33.50 -17.11 5.89
CA GLN A 243 -34.29 -18.32 6.13
C GLN A 243 -35.40 -18.06 7.16
N GLN A 244 -35.11 -17.34 8.24
CA GLN A 244 -36.12 -17.00 9.24
C GLN A 244 -37.19 -16.05 8.68
N MET A 245 -36.80 -15.09 7.85
CA MET A 245 -37.71 -14.18 7.17
C MET A 245 -38.57 -14.90 6.11
N GLU A 246 -37.99 -15.87 5.39
CA GLU A 246 -38.68 -16.68 4.39
C GLU A 246 -39.65 -17.68 5.04
N GLN A 247 -39.28 -18.26 6.19
CA GLN A 247 -40.16 -19.09 7.00
C GLN A 247 -41.33 -18.28 7.56
N LEU A 248 -41.06 -17.05 8.03
CA LEU A 248 -42.09 -16.14 8.52
C LEU A 248 -43.01 -15.65 7.38
N GLY A 249 -42.46 -15.40 6.20
CA GLY A 249 -43.22 -15.04 4.99
C GLY A 249 -44.12 -16.17 4.49
N GLN A 250 -43.64 -17.42 4.48
CA GLN A 250 -44.46 -18.58 4.14
C GLN A 250 -45.58 -18.82 5.16
N GLN A 251 -45.28 -18.65 6.46
CA GLN A 251 -46.30 -18.73 7.52
C GLN A 251 -47.36 -17.63 7.39
N ALA A 252 -46.93 -16.39 7.08
CA ALA A 252 -47.84 -15.28 6.83
C ALA A 252 -48.74 -15.51 5.61
N GLN A 253 -48.21 -16.07 4.53
CA GLN A 253 -48.99 -16.36 3.32
C GLN A 253 -50.03 -17.48 3.56
N GLN A 254 -49.67 -18.55 4.28
CA GLN A 254 -50.62 -19.61 4.65
C GLN A 254 -51.73 -19.10 5.59
N MET A 255 -51.36 -18.24 6.55
CA MET A 255 -52.30 -17.60 7.46
C MET A 255 -53.28 -16.68 6.71
N GLN A 256 -52.81 -15.94 5.72
CA GLN A 256 -53.61 -15.03 4.92
C GLN A 256 -54.65 -15.77 4.05
N GLN A 257 -54.27 -16.90 3.43
CA GLN A 257 -55.22 -17.76 2.71
C GLN A 257 -56.28 -18.38 3.64
N GLN A 258 -55.91 -18.75 4.86
CA GLN A 258 -56.85 -19.31 5.84
C GLN A 258 -57.83 -18.24 6.37
N LEU A 259 -57.37 -16.99 6.52
CA LEU A 259 -58.21 -15.82 6.84
C LEU A 259 -59.19 -15.46 5.72
N GLU A 260 -58.80 -15.56 4.44
CA GLU A 260 -59.73 -15.34 3.32
C GLU A 260 -60.79 -16.44 3.22
N GLN A 261 -60.39 -17.70 3.40
CA GLN A 261 -61.31 -18.84 3.33
C GLN A 261 -62.30 -18.85 4.51
N SER A 262 -61.86 -18.45 5.71
CA SER A 262 -62.73 -18.28 6.88
C SER A 262 -63.67 -17.08 6.73
N GLN A 263 -63.24 -15.96 6.13
CA GLN A 263 -64.12 -14.82 5.83
C GLN A 263 -65.23 -15.17 4.83
N GLN A 264 -64.96 -16.02 3.83
CA GLN A 264 -66.00 -16.51 2.91
C GLN A 264 -67.04 -17.39 3.60
N LEU A 265 -66.62 -18.26 4.54
CA LEU A 265 -67.53 -19.06 5.34
C LEU A 265 -68.37 -18.19 6.31
N LEU A 266 -67.79 -17.12 6.88
CA LEU A 266 -68.50 -16.17 7.74
C LEU A 266 -69.66 -15.44 7.04
N GLN A 267 -69.55 -15.18 5.73
CA GLN A 267 -70.61 -14.51 4.96
C GLN A 267 -71.85 -15.40 4.76
N MET A 268 -71.77 -16.70 5.05
CA MET A 268 -72.86 -17.66 4.90
C MET A 268 -73.57 -18.00 6.23
N LEU A 269 -73.15 -17.44 7.37
CA LEU A 269 -73.71 -17.72 8.69
C LEU A 269 -74.80 -16.71 9.11
N PRO A 270 -75.79 -17.11 9.93
CA PRO A 270 -76.86 -16.24 10.42
C PRO A 270 -76.34 -15.06 11.30
N PRO A 271 -77.05 -13.92 11.33
CA PRO A 271 -76.55 -12.63 11.82
C PRO A 271 -76.14 -12.58 13.30
N GLU A 272 -76.64 -13.46 14.17
CA GLU A 272 -76.24 -13.52 15.59
C GLU A 272 -74.87 -14.14 15.82
N LEU A 273 -74.48 -15.16 15.04
CA LEU A 273 -73.15 -15.78 15.11
C LEU A 273 -72.08 -14.94 14.43
N LEU A 274 -72.48 -14.10 13.46
CA LEU A 274 -71.61 -13.19 12.72
C LEU A 274 -70.91 -12.18 13.63
N GLN A 275 -71.63 -11.62 14.62
CA GLN A 275 -71.08 -10.59 15.51
C GLN A 275 -70.04 -11.17 16.47
N GLN A 276 -70.31 -12.36 17.02
CA GLN A 276 -69.39 -13.07 17.91
C GLN A 276 -68.15 -13.55 17.14
N THR A 277 -68.33 -14.06 15.92
CA THR A 277 -67.22 -14.54 15.10
C THR A 277 -66.37 -13.39 14.56
N GLN A 278 -66.97 -12.23 14.22
CA GLN A 278 -66.22 -11.02 13.85
C GLN A 278 -65.36 -10.50 15.02
N GLN A 279 -65.91 -10.43 16.24
CA GLN A 279 -65.12 -10.04 17.42
C GLN A 279 -63.93 -10.98 17.65
N GLN A 280 -64.14 -12.29 17.47
CA GLN A 280 -63.10 -13.29 17.64
C GLN A 280 -62.01 -13.18 16.56
N LEU A 281 -62.39 -12.92 15.31
CA LEU A 281 -61.46 -12.66 14.21
C LEU A 281 -60.64 -11.38 14.43
N GLN A 282 -61.29 -10.33 14.94
CA GLN A 282 -60.64 -9.04 15.19
C GLN A 282 -59.62 -9.15 16.33
N MET A 283 -59.94 -9.89 17.40
CA MET A 283 -58.97 -10.22 18.46
C MET A 283 -57.79 -11.06 17.92
N MET A 284 -58.06 -12.04 17.06
CA MET A 284 -56.99 -12.88 16.48
C MET A 284 -56.05 -12.07 15.57
N GLN A 285 -56.59 -11.19 14.71
CA GLN A 285 -55.79 -10.27 13.90
C GLN A 285 -54.98 -9.28 14.77
N GLN A 286 -55.56 -8.81 15.87
CA GLN A 286 -54.87 -7.90 16.80
C GLN A 286 -53.74 -8.61 17.56
N GLN A 287 -53.93 -9.88 17.94
CA GLN A 287 -52.90 -10.69 18.58
C GLN A 287 -51.75 -11.01 17.61
N GLN A 288 -52.07 -11.27 16.35
CA GLN A 288 -51.09 -11.54 15.32
C GLN A 288 -50.27 -10.30 14.91
N SER A 289 -50.90 -9.13 14.84
CA SER A 289 -50.19 -7.87 14.62
C SER A 289 -49.30 -7.47 15.80
N MET A 290 -49.68 -7.81 17.04
CA MET A 290 -48.78 -7.68 18.20
C MET A 290 -47.58 -8.64 18.14
N MET A 291 -47.75 -9.88 17.66
CA MET A 291 -46.61 -10.79 17.47
C MET A 291 -45.69 -10.35 16.32
N GLN A 292 -46.23 -9.79 15.23
CA GLN A 292 -45.39 -9.23 14.16
C GLN A 292 -44.63 -7.96 14.60
N GLN A 293 -45.21 -7.12 15.47
CA GLN A 293 -44.50 -5.99 16.06
C GLN A 293 -43.43 -6.42 17.08
N GLN A 294 -43.62 -7.54 17.79
CA GLN A 294 -42.61 -8.08 18.71
C GLN A 294 -41.49 -8.87 18.00
N GLY A 295 -41.74 -9.37 16.79
CA GLY A 295 -40.73 -10.03 15.95
C GLY A 295 -39.88 -9.08 15.11
N ALA A 296 -40.19 -7.78 15.08
CA ALA A 296 -39.32 -6.78 14.49
C ALA A 296 -38.10 -6.56 15.43
N PRO A 297 -36.85 -6.67 14.95
CA PRO A 297 -35.70 -6.38 15.79
C PRO A 297 -35.84 -4.96 16.36
N PRO A 298 -35.44 -4.72 17.62
CA PRO A 298 -35.50 -3.38 18.18
C PRO A 298 -34.79 -2.44 17.22
N ALA A 299 -35.49 -1.40 16.79
CA ALA A 299 -34.88 -0.30 16.07
C ALA A 299 -33.63 0.11 16.85
N GLN A 300 -32.47 0.00 16.20
CA GLN A 300 -31.20 0.47 16.74
C GLN A 300 -31.45 1.85 17.37
N PRO A 301 -30.95 2.12 18.59
CA PRO A 301 -31.12 3.44 19.18
C PRO A 301 -30.56 4.46 18.20
N GLN A 302 -31.45 5.30 17.66
CA GLN A 302 -31.11 6.47 16.87
C GLN A 302 -30.05 7.24 17.66
N GLY A 303 -28.95 7.56 16.97
CA GLY A 303 -27.81 8.26 17.55
C GLY A 303 -28.26 9.46 18.37
N MET A 304 -27.71 9.57 19.57
CA MET A 304 -27.81 10.78 20.37
C MET A 304 -27.40 11.99 19.50
N PRO A 305 -28.20 13.07 19.44
CA PRO A 305 -27.76 14.30 18.82
C PRO A 305 -26.56 14.86 19.61
N PRO A 306 -25.54 15.43 18.95
CA PRO A 306 -24.44 16.06 19.66
C PRO A 306 -24.98 17.24 20.49
N GLN A 307 -24.80 17.17 21.81
CA GLN A 307 -25.01 18.34 22.66
C GLN A 307 -23.95 19.41 22.32
N PRO A 308 -24.34 20.70 22.24
CA PRO A 308 -23.41 21.79 22.05
C PRO A 308 -22.83 22.19 23.42
N GLY A 309 -21.53 21.97 23.60
CA GLY A 309 -20.70 22.70 24.57
C GLY A 309 -19.54 23.29 23.80
N GLY A 310 -19.18 24.58 23.87
CA GLY A 310 -19.44 25.55 24.92
C GLY A 310 -18.15 25.81 25.68
N MET A 311 -17.33 26.73 25.12
CA MET A 311 -16.07 27.32 25.60
C MET A 311 -14.81 26.46 25.53
#